data_AF-A0A383C708-F1
#
_entry.id   AF-A0A383C708-F1
#
_cell.length_a   1.000
_cell.length_b   1.000
_cell.length_c   1.000
_cell.angle_alpha   90.00
_cell.angle_beta   90.00
_cell.angle_gamma   90.00
#
_symmetry.space_group_name_H-M   'P 1'
#
loop_
_entity.id
_entity.type
_entity.pdbx_description
1 polymer ?
#
loop_
_entity_poly.entity_id
_entity_poly.type
_entity_poly.pdbx_seq_one_letter_code
_entity_poly.pdbx_strand_id
1 'polypeptide(L)' 'MIYLKTYQKYIINNFLATFGKIFFIFLSLAFVLTIFEEISFFKDIEISFFVPFFLTLLNVPSVLYEIFPFIFLISTQF' A
#
# COMPACT_ATOMS: atom_id res chain seq x y z
N MET A 1 -1.41 -24.86 22.80
CA MET A 1 -2.50 -23.95 22.37
C MET A 1 -2.21 -22.60 23.02
N ILE A 2 -1.75 -21.62 22.24
CA ILE A 2 -1.30 -20.32 22.78
C ILE A 2 -2.56 -19.54 23.15
N TYR A 3 -2.94 -19.58 24.43
CA TYR A 3 -4.05 -18.80 24.96
C TYR A 3 -3.61 -17.33 25.04
N LEU A 4 -3.75 -16.60 23.93
CA LEU A 4 -3.65 -15.15 23.92
C LEU A 4 -4.62 -14.58 24.95
N LYS A 5 -4.11 -13.78 25.89
CA LYS A 5 -4.94 -13.13 26.90
C LYS A 5 -5.93 -12.20 26.20
N THR A 6 -7.14 -12.04 26.77
CA THR A 6 -8.21 -11.25 26.16
C THR A 6 -7.76 -9.83 25.76
N TYR A 7 -6.91 -9.19 26.57
CA TYR A 7 -6.35 -7.88 26.24
C TYR A 7 -5.42 -7.90 25.01
N GLN A 8 -4.60 -8.94 24.85
CA GLN A 8 -3.69 -9.07 23.70
C GLN A 8 -4.50 -9.26 22.42
N LYS A 9 -5.52 -10.12 22.48
CA LYS A 9 -6.44 -10.33 21.35
C LYS A 9 -7.15 -9.03 20.96
N TYR A 10 -7.60 -8.24 21.94
CA TYR A 10 -8.23 -6.95 21.70
C TYR A 10 -7.28 -5.96 21.00
N ILE A 11 -6.07 -5.80 21.53
CA ILE A 11 -5.05 -4.89 20.95
C ILE A 11 -4.69 -5.33 19.53
N ILE A 12 -4.46 -6.63 19.30
CA ILE A 12 -4.12 -7.16 17.96
C ILE A 12 -5.26 -6.91 16.97
N ASN A 13 -6.51 -7.18 17.36
CA ASN A 13 -7.66 -6.95 16.49
C ASN A 13 -7.83 -5.47 16.16
N ASN A 14 -7.67 -4.58 17.15
CA ASN A 14 -7.75 -3.14 16.92
C ASN A 14 -6.64 -2.66 15.97
N PHE A 15 -5.40 -3.07 16.24
CA PHE A 15 -4.26 -2.75 15.39
C PHE A 15 -4.44 -3.26 13.97
N LEU A 16 -4.87 -4.51 13.76
CA LEU A 16 -5.09 -5.06 12.41
C LEU A 16 -6.20 -4.31 11.67
N ALA A 17 -7.27 -3.90 12.36
CA ALA A 17 -8.34 -3.12 11.74
C ALA A 17 -7.85 -1.72 11.33
N THR A 18 -7.05 -1.05 12.16
CA THR A 18 -6.44 0.25 11.84
C THR A 18 -5.40 0.13 10.73
N PHE A 19 -4.50 -0.85 10.84
CA PHE A 19 -3.47 -1.14 9.85
C PHE A 19 -4.06 -1.41 8.47
N GLY A 20 -5.13 -2.23 8.39
CA GLY A 20 -5.81 -2.49 7.13
C GLY A 20 -6.33 -1.20 6.47
N LYS A 21 -6.99 -0.32 7.22
CA LYS A 21 -7.50 0.97 6.70
C LYS A 21 -6.37 1.84 6.16
N ILE A 22 -5.30 2.01 6.94
CA ILE A 22 -4.16 2.85 6.57
C ILE A 22 -3.44 2.26 5.36
N PHE A 23 -3.21 0.94 5.35
CA PHE A 23 -2.59 0.25 4.23
C PHE A 23 -3.37 0.45 2.93
N PHE A 24 -4.70 0.35 2.93
CA PHE A 24 -5.51 0.58 1.73
C PHE A 24 -5.47 2.03 1.24
N ILE A 25 -5.37 3.01 2.14
CA ILE A 25 -5.20 4.42 1.78
C ILE A 25 -3.86 4.62 1.07
N PHE A 26 -2.77 4.09 1.64
CA PHE A 26 -1.44 4.19 1.04
C PHE A 26 -1.28 3.38 -0.25
N LEU A 27 -1.91 2.21 -0.36
CA LEU A 27 -1.98 1.43 -1.61
C LEU A 27 -2.65 2.25 -2.72
N SER A 28 -3.76 2.91 -2.41
CA SER A 28 -4.48 3.74 -3.38
C SER A 28 -3.64 4.95 -3.82
N LEU A 29 -2.99 5.61 -2.87
CA LEU A 29 -2.08 6.73 -3.15
C LEU A 29 -0.89 6.28 -4.01
N ALA A 30 -0.23 5.18 -3.63
CA ALA A 30 0.90 4.63 -4.38
C ALA A 30 0.50 4.27 -5.81
N PHE A 31 -0.68 3.66 -6.00
CA PHE A 31 -1.21 3.31 -7.32
C PHE A 31 -1.48 4.55 -8.17
N VAL A 32 -2.13 5.57 -7.62
CA VAL A 32 -2.42 6.82 -8.34
C VAL A 32 -1.13 7.54 -8.73
N LEU A 33 -0.15 7.62 -7.83
CA LEU A 33 1.12 8.28 -8.12
C LEU A 33 1.90 7.54 -9.21
N THR A 34 2.04 6.23 -9.09
CA THR A 34 2.80 5.42 -10.05
C THR A 34 2.16 5.41 -11.43
N ILE A 35 0.82 5.32 -11.55
CA ILE A 35 0.19 5.36 -12.88
C ILE A 35 0.37 6.72 -13.58
N PHE A 36 0.36 7.83 -12.83
CA PHE A 36 0.66 9.15 -13.39
C PHE A 36 2.12 9.28 -13.83
N GLU A 37 3.05 8.69 -13.07
CA GLU A 37 4.47 8.65 -13.43
C GLU A 37 4.70 7.86 -14.71
N GLU A 38 4.15 6.64 -14.80
CA GLU A 38 4.26 5.78 -15.98
C GLU A 38 3.62 6.42 -17.23
N ILE A 39 2.41 7.00 -17.10
CA ILE A 39 1.75 7.71 -18.22
C ILE A 39 2.60 8.89 -18.70
N SER A 40 3.23 9.62 -17.78
CA SER A 40 4.08 10.76 -18.12
C SER A 40 5.38 10.33 -18.78
N PHE A 41 5.97 9.21 -18.34
CA PHE A 41 7.18 8.63 -18.91
C PHE A 41 7.00 8.18 -20.36
N PHE A 42 5.86 7.57 -20.67
CA PHE A 42 5.57 7.05 -22.02
C PHE A 42 4.81 8.02 -22.93
N LYS A 43 4.65 9.29 -22.54
CA LYS A 43 3.82 10.27 -23.25
C LYS A 43 4.19 10.44 -24.74
N ASP A 44 5.47 10.32 -25.07
CA ASP A 44 6.00 10.55 -26.42
C ASP A 44 6.32 9.25 -27.18
N ILE A 45 5.88 8.09 -26.65
CA ILE A 45 6.14 6.77 -27.22
C ILE A 45 4.80 6.13 -27.61
N GLU A 46 4.69 5.63 -28.84
CA GLU A 46 3.52 4.87 -29.32
C GLU A 46 3.48 3.47 -28.68
N ILE A 47 3.14 3.40 -27.40
CA ILE A 47 2.86 2.15 -26.68
C ILE A 47 1.37 1.99 -26.40
N SER A 48 0.95 0.73 -26.20
CA SER A 48 -0.42 0.46 -25.80
C SER A 48 -0.70 0.99 -24.39
N PHE A 49 -1.92 1.49 -24.17
CA PHE A 49 -2.40 1.97 -22.87
C PHE A 49 -2.34 0.88 -21.76
N PHE A 50 -2.23 -0.39 -22.13
CA PHE A 50 -2.11 -1.50 -21.18
C PHE A 50 -0.72 -1.59 -20.53
N VAL A 51 0.32 -1.11 -21.21
CA VAL A 51 1.71 -1.19 -20.72
C VAL A 51 1.91 -0.38 -19.44
N PRO A 52 1.53 0.92 -19.35
CA PRO A 52 1.67 1.70 -18.13
C PRO A 52 0.90 1.08 -16.96
N PHE A 53 -0.29 0.53 -17.21
CA PHE A 53 -1.09 -0.13 -16.17
C PHE A 53 -0.41 -1.39 -15.62
N PHE A 54 0.16 -2.21 -16.51
CA PHE A 54 0.88 -3.42 -16.09
C PHE A 54 2.15 -3.09 -15.31
N LEU A 55 2.91 -2.07 -15.76
CA LEU A 55 4.10 -1.59 -15.05
C LEU A 55 3.76 -1.00 -13.68
N THR A 56 2.70 -0.19 -13.61
CA THR A 56 2.14 0.32 -12.34
C THR A 56 1.89 -0.82 -11.37
N LEU A 57 1.21 -1.89 -11.81
CA LEU A 57 0.88 -3.02 -10.94
C LEU A 57 2.13 -3.76 -10.42
N LEU A 58 3.20 -3.82 -11.22
CA LEU A 58 4.48 -4.40 -10.81
C LEU A 58 5.27 -3.49 -9.86
N ASN A 59 5.16 -2.17 -10.03
CA ASN A 59 5.95 -1.18 -9.28
C ASN A 59 5.31 -0.82 -7.92
N VAL A 60 3.97 -0.80 -7.84
CA VAL A 60 3.24 -0.46 -6.60
C VAL A 60 3.67 -1.28 -5.37
N PRO A 61 3.90 -2.61 -5.44
CA PRO A 61 4.44 -3.37 -4.33
C PRO A 61 5.81 -2.88 -3.83
N SER A 62 6.69 -2.41 -4.73
CA SER A 62 8.00 -1.87 -4.38
C SER A 62 7.85 -0.54 -3.63
N VAL A 63 7.04 0.37 -4.17
CA VAL A 63 6.75 1.66 -3.53
C VAL A 63 6.12 1.44 -2.15
N LEU A 64 5.18 0.51 -2.03
CA LEU A 64 4.57 0.13 -0.75
C LEU A 64 5.58 -0.42 0.25
N TYR A 65 6.56 -1.19 -0.20
CA TYR A 65 7.62 -1.73 0.65
C TYR A 65 8.50 -0.61 1.23
N GLU A 66 8.86 0.38 0.42
CA GLU A 66 9.65 1.53 0.86
C GLU A 66 8.94 2.34 1.94
N ILE A 67 7.63 2.55 1.81
CA ILE A 67 6.84 3.32 2.78
C ILE A 67 6.26 2.47 3.91
N PHE A 68 6.47 1.14 3.90
CA PHE A 68 5.92 0.21 4.88
C PHE A 68 6.23 0.59 6.35
N PRO A 69 7.44 1.06 6.71
CA PRO A 69 7.72 1.52 8.06
C PRO A 69 6.81 2.67 8.52
N PHE A 70 6.44 3.58 7.63
CA PHE A 70 5.54 4.69 7.94
C PHE A 70 4.10 4.20 8.10
N ILE A 71 3.64 3.31 7.23
CA ILE A 71 2.33 2.66 7.35
C ILE A 71 2.22 2.01 8.73
N PHE A 72 3.25 1.26 9.13
CA PHE A 72 3.29 0.60 10.43
C PHE A 72 3.27 1.61 11.59
N LEU A 73 4.11 2.65 11.53
CA LEU A 73 4.18 3.70 12.55
C LEU A 73 2.83 4.41 12.73
N ILE A 74 2.21 4.87 11.64
CA ILE A 74 0.90 5.54 11.69
C ILE A 74 -0.16 4.60 12.25
N SER A 75 -0.11 3.30 11.91
CA SER A 75 -1.05 2.30 12.43
C SER A 75 -0.95 2.07 13.93
N THR A 76 0.19 2.39 14.56
CA THR A 76 0.32 2.33 16.02
C THR A 76 -0.19 3.58 16.73
N GLN A 77 -0.38 4.69 16.01
CA GLN A 77 -0.82 5.97 16.60
C GLN A 77 -2.34 6.07 16.79
N PHE A 78 -3.11 5.22 16.10
CA PHE A 78 -4.58 5.24 16.06
C PHE A 78 -5.17 3.89 16.48
#